data_AF-A0A2N8K873-F1
#
_entry.id   AF-A0A2N8K873-F1
#
_cell.length_a   1.000
_cell.length_b   1.000
_cell.length_c   1.000
_cell.angle_alpha   90.00
_cell.angle_beta   90.00
_cell.angle_gamma   90.00
#
_symmetry.space_group_name_H-M   'P 1'
#
loop_
_entity.id
_entity.type
_entity.pdbx_description
1 polymer ?
#
loop_
_entity_poly.entity_id
_entity_poly.type
_entity_poly.pdbx_seq_one_letter_code
_entity_poly.pdbx_strand_id
1 'polypeptide(L)' 'RGDWGEIDEATRQANDVAIQQDNLMISQYRITPELVLLVKTSEDHQTTVVQLPEERDLI' A
#
# COMPACT_ATOMS: atom_id res chain seq x y z
N ARG A 1 -4.98 0.30 13.18
CA ARG A 1 -5.85 -0.09 12.06
C ARG A 1 -5.88 1.06 11.07
N GLY A 2 -5.35 0.84 9.87
CA GLY A 2 -5.39 1.81 8.76
C GLY A 2 -6.65 1.65 7.91
N ASP A 3 -6.86 2.60 6.99
CA ASP A 3 -7.93 2.57 5.99
C ASP A 3 -7.63 1.53 4.89
N TRP A 4 -6.38 1.48 4.42
CA TRP A 4 -5.80 0.54 3.44
C TRP A 4 -6.50 0.45 2.06
N GLY A 5 -7.71 0.99 1.93
CA GLY A 5 -8.49 1.04 0.70
C GLY A 5 -9.01 -0.34 0.23
N GLU A 6 -9.01 -0.52 -1.08
CA GLU A 6 -9.52 -1.68 -1.83
C GLU A 6 -8.49 -2.82 -1.92
N ILE A 7 -8.05 -3.35 -0.77
CA ILE A 7 -7.19 -4.54 -0.69
C ILE A 7 -7.92 -5.74 -0.07
N ASP A 8 -7.42 -6.95 -0.31
CA ASP A 8 -7.97 -8.15 0.33
C ASP A 8 -7.65 -8.22 1.84
N GLU A 9 -8.35 -9.08 2.56
CA GLU A 9 -8.21 -9.21 4.01
C GLU A 9 -6.81 -9.70 4.42
N ALA A 10 -6.16 -10.53 3.60
CA ALA A 10 -4.82 -11.03 3.87
C ALA A 10 -3.79 -9.89 3.85
N THR A 11 -3.85 -9.02 2.85
CA THR A 11 -3.01 -7.83 2.73
C THR A 11 -3.33 -6.84 3.85
N ARG A 12 -4.60 -6.71 4.21
CA ARG A 12 -5.05 -5.86 5.31
C ARG A 12 -4.44 -6.30 6.65
N GLN A 13 -4.47 -7.61 6.92
CA GLN A 13 -3.85 -8.21 8.09
C GLN A 13 -2.32 -8.10 8.07
N ALA A 14 -1.70 -8.25 6.89
CA ALA A 14 -0.27 -8.05 6.72
C ALA A 14 0.14 -6.61 7.04
N ASN A 15 -0.61 -5.61 6.55
CA ASN A 15 -0.37 -4.21 6.89
C ASN A 15 -0.52 -3.93 8.39
N ASP A 16 -1.54 -4.50 9.03
CA ASP A 16 -1.75 -4.30 10.48
C ASP A 16 -0.57 -4.86 11.30
N VAL A 17 0.09 -5.93 10.84
CA VAL A 17 1.34 -6.44 11.41
C VAL A 17 2.53 -5.55 11.05
N ALA A 18 2.61 -5.12 9.80
CA ALA A 18 3.68 -4.27 9.27
C ALA A 18 3.72 -2.88 9.91
N ILE A 19 2.66 -2.38 10.55
CA ILE A 19 2.75 -1.15 11.36
C ILE A 19 3.77 -1.30 12.51
N GLN A 20 3.91 -2.50 13.07
CA GLN A 20 4.74 -2.76 14.25
C GLN A 20 6.07 -3.42 13.91
N GLN A 21 6.32 -3.71 12.64
CA GLN A 21 7.46 -4.47 12.16
C GLN A 21 8.03 -3.80 10.93
N ASP A 22 9.33 -3.98 10.67
CA ASP A 22 9.97 -3.42 9.48
C ASP A 22 9.58 -4.24 8.23
N ASN A 23 8.34 -4.06 7.76
CA ASN A 23 7.75 -4.77 6.64
C ASN A 23 7.06 -3.78 5.69
N LEU A 24 7.00 -4.14 4.41
CA LEU A 24 6.32 -3.36 3.37
C LEU A 24 4.83 -3.23 3.68
N MET A 25 4.30 -2.02 3.55
CA MET A 25 2.86 -1.76 3.61
C MET A 25 2.33 -1.42 2.23
N ILE A 26 1.16 -1.95 1.87
CA ILE A 26 0.53 -1.75 0.57
C ILE A 26 -0.93 -1.32 0.74
N SER A 27 -1.30 -0.17 0.18
CA SER A 27 -2.69 0.27 0.07
C SER A 27 -3.06 0.47 -1.39
N GLN A 28 -4.35 0.34 -1.70
CA GLN A 28 -4.88 0.59 -3.04
C GLN A 28 -6.14 1.45 -2.96
N TYR A 29 -6.18 2.54 -3.70
CA TYR A 29 -7.30 3.46 -3.70
C TYR A 29 -7.84 3.67 -5.11
N ARG A 30 -9.12 3.43 -5.31
CA ARG A 30 -9.83 3.81 -6.53
C ARG A 30 -10.30 5.25 -6.40
N ILE A 31 -9.71 6.13 -7.21
CA ILE A 31 -10.01 7.57 -7.20
C ILE A 31 -11.17 7.88 -8.15
N THR A 32 -11.13 7.28 -9.34
CA THR A 32 -12.22 7.26 -10.32
C THR A 32 -12.38 5.83 -10.86
N PRO A 33 -13.42 5.51 -11.65
CA PRO A 33 -13.53 4.19 -12.25
C PRO A 33 -12.30 3.76 -13.07
N GLU A 34 -11.59 4.72 -13.68
CA GLU A 34 -10.42 4.53 -14.53
C GLU A 34 -9.07 4.79 -13.83
N LEU A 35 -9.08 5.39 -12.64
CA LEU A 35 -7.86 5.75 -11.90
C LEU A 35 -7.76 5.00 -10.58
N VAL A 36 -6.73 4.17 -10.47
CA VAL A 36 -6.34 3.48 -9.23
C VAL A 36 -4.95 3.97 -8.83
N LEU A 37 -4.75 4.23 -7.55
CA LEU A 37 -3.45 4.55 -6.96
C LEU A 37 -3.02 3.42 -6.04
N LEU A 38 -1.77 2.98 -6.20
CA LEU A 38 -1.06 2.15 -5.24
C LEU A 38 -0.23 3.05 -4.34
N VAL A 39 -0.37 2.86 -3.02
CA VAL A 39 0.47 3.53 -2.02
C VAL A 39 1.29 2.44 -1.34
N LYS A 40 2.61 2.51 -1.49
CA LYS A 40 3.54 1.58 -0.86
C LYS A 40 4.42 2.33 0.12
N THR A 41 4.62 1.77 1.29
CA THR A 41 5.57 2.29 2.27
C THR A 41 6.64 1.23 2.51
N SER A 42 7.90 1.62 2.34
CA SER A 42 9.08 0.75 2.44
C SER A 42 9.16 0.08 3.81
N GLU A 43 9.90 -1.03 3.90
CA GLU A 43 10.04 -1.83 5.13
C GLU A 43 10.53 -1.00 6.33
N ASP A 44 11.45 -0.06 6.14
CA ASP A 44 11.96 0.85 7.17
C ASP A 44 11.01 2.02 7.51
N HIS A 45 9.85 2.05 6.85
CA HIS A 45 8.82 3.08 6.90
C HIS A 45 9.30 4.51 6.60
N GLN A 46 10.50 4.68 6.01
CA GLN A 46 11.05 6.00 5.70
C GLN A 46 10.60 6.54 4.35
N THR A 47 10.20 5.66 3.43
CA THR A 47 9.82 6.02 2.07
C THR A 47 8.40 5.60 1.79
N THR A 48 7.59 6.52 1.27
CA THR A 48 6.27 6.20 0.72
C THR A 48 6.23 6.60 -0.74
N VAL A 49 5.85 5.66 -1.59
CA VAL A 49 5.66 5.84 -3.03
C VAL A 49 4.18 5.77 -3.34
N VAL A 50 3.68 6.77 -4.06
CA VAL A 50 2.34 6.74 -4.67
C VAL A 50 2.55 6.56 -6.17
N GLN A 51 1.96 5.51 -6.72
CA GLN A 51 2.16 5.13 -8.11
C GLN A 51 0.90 4.55 -8.75
N LEU A 52 0.84 4.59 -10.08
CA LEU A 52 -0.16 3.86 -10.86
C LEU A 52 0.19 2.37 -10.92
N PRO A 53 -0.79 1.46 -11.08
CA PRO A 53 -0.53 0.03 -11.20
C PRO A 53 0.41 -0.36 -12.36
N GLU A 54 0.44 0.44 -13.42
CA GLU A 54 1.29 0.25 -14.60
C GLU A 54 2.70 0.86 -14.46
N GLU A 55 2.94 1.68 -13.45
CA GLU A 55 4.27 2.24 -13.20
C GLU A 55 5.22 1.16 -12.69
N ARG A 56 6.51 1.34 -12.97
CA ARG A 56 7.53 0.40 -12.52
C ARG A 56 7.67 0.48 -11.02
N ASP A 57 7.69 -0.68 -10.37
CA ASP A 57 7.86 -0.74 -8.92
C ASP A 57 9.19 -0.13 -8.47
N LEU A 58 9.12 0.76 -7.48
CA LEU A 58 10.26 1.57 -7.03
C LEU A 58 10.79 1.16 -5.65
N ILE A 59 10.02 0.38 -4.88
CA ILE A 59 10.37 -0.08 -3.53
C ILE A 59 9.84 -1.49 -3.27
#